data_AF-A0A950XB49-F1
#
_entry.id   AF-A0A950XB49-F1
#
_cell.length_a   1.000
_cell.length_b   1.000
_cell.length_c   1.000
_cell.angle_alpha   90.00
_cell.angle_beta   90.00
_cell.angle_gamma   90.00
#
_symmetry.space_group_name_H-M   'P 1'
#
loop_
_entity.id
_entity.type
_entity.pdbx_description
1 polymer ?
#
loop_
_entity_poly.entity_id
_entity_poly.type
_entity_poly.pdbx_seq_one_letter_code
_entity_poly.pdbx_strand_id
1 'polypeptide(L)'
;MMKRLTLTATFIGVFAITSFGQVNQRKENQQDRIAQGVQSGQLTAGETANLENKERALNGEIRADRKADGGKLTQAEKQQINRQQNGLSKQIYTDKHNAASDHFGNSEVGRRQENQQDRIAQGIKSGRLNAGQTANLENREAALNHEVNADRKYDNGHLTNAERKQVNRQQNHLSRAIYKAKH
;
A
#
# COMPACT_ATOMS: atom_id res chain seq x y z
N MET A 1 11.18 -64.31 -39.43
CA MET A 1 11.24 -62.83 -39.53
C MET A 1 10.39 -62.22 -38.43
N MET A 2 10.97 -61.62 -37.40
CA MET A 2 10.31 -60.60 -36.55
C MET A 2 11.39 -59.61 -36.09
N LYS A 3 11.24 -58.35 -36.48
CA LYS A 3 12.21 -57.25 -36.25
C LYS A 3 12.03 -56.70 -34.84
N ARG A 4 13.15 -56.45 -34.16
CA ARG A 4 13.27 -55.76 -32.87
C ARG A 4 12.90 -54.29 -33.04
N LEU A 5 12.23 -53.69 -32.05
CA LEU A 5 12.16 -52.23 -31.90
C LEU A 5 12.37 -51.85 -30.44
N THR A 6 13.61 -51.44 -30.13
CA THR A 6 14.00 -50.80 -28.89
C THR A 6 13.50 -49.36 -28.89
N LEU A 7 12.65 -49.01 -27.92
CA LEU A 7 12.19 -47.64 -27.70
C LEU A 7 13.03 -47.01 -26.58
N THR A 8 14.06 -46.26 -26.94
CA THR A 8 14.77 -45.36 -26.03
C THR A 8 13.91 -44.12 -25.76
N ALA A 9 13.37 -44.00 -24.55
CA ALA A 9 12.69 -42.80 -24.10
C ALA A 9 13.73 -41.81 -23.56
N THR A 10 14.04 -40.78 -24.35
CA THR A 10 14.85 -39.64 -23.91
C THR A 10 14.01 -38.78 -22.97
N PHE A 11 14.32 -38.80 -21.68
CA PHE A 11 13.78 -37.83 -20.72
C PHE A 11 14.43 -36.47 -20.97
N ILE A 12 13.72 -35.57 -21.65
CA ILE A 12 14.06 -34.15 -21.70
C ILE A 12 13.67 -33.57 -20.34
N GLY A 13 14.67 -33.31 -19.51
CA GLY A 13 14.50 -32.53 -18.29
C GLY A 13 14.11 -31.09 -18.63
N VAL A 14 12.90 -30.68 -18.27
CA VAL A 14 12.50 -29.27 -18.23
C VAL A 14 12.33 -28.88 -16.77
N PHE A 15 13.38 -28.35 -16.15
CA PHE A 15 13.28 -27.61 -14.89
C PHE A 15 13.75 -26.18 -15.12
N ALA A 16 12.81 -25.33 -15.53
CA ALA A 16 13.01 -23.87 -15.56
C ALA A 16 11.68 -23.15 -15.28
N ILE A 17 11.13 -23.30 -14.06
CA ILE A 17 9.93 -22.56 -13.61
C ILE A 17 10.14 -21.89 -12.24
N THR A 18 11.37 -21.53 -11.86
CA THR A 18 11.61 -21.01 -10.49
C THR A 18 11.58 -19.49 -10.36
N SER A 19 11.75 -18.70 -11.43
CA SER A 19 11.86 -17.23 -11.28
C SER A 19 10.54 -16.45 -11.32
N PHE A 20 9.46 -17.00 -11.90
CA PHE A 20 8.18 -16.29 -12.04
C PHE A 20 7.36 -16.27 -10.75
N GLY A 21 7.38 -17.38 -9.99
CA GLY A 21 6.71 -17.43 -8.69
C GLY A 21 7.27 -16.40 -7.70
N GLN A 22 8.58 -16.16 -7.74
CA GLN A 22 9.26 -15.29 -6.77
C GLN A 22 8.87 -13.80 -6.89
N VAL A 23 8.62 -13.27 -8.09
CA VAL A 23 8.24 -11.84 -8.26
C VAL A 23 6.79 -11.61 -7.81
N ASN A 24 5.88 -12.53 -8.19
CA ASN A 24 4.48 -12.44 -7.78
C ASN A 24 4.33 -12.59 -6.25
N GLN A 25 5.01 -13.58 -5.66
CA GLN A 25 5.01 -13.79 -4.21
C GLN A 25 5.58 -12.59 -3.43
N ARG A 26 6.60 -11.90 -3.98
CA ARG A 26 7.15 -10.69 -3.35
C ARG A 26 6.19 -9.52 -3.34
N LYS A 27 5.45 -9.32 -4.44
CA LYS A 27 4.40 -8.30 -4.53
C LYS A 27 3.29 -8.56 -3.49
N GLU A 28 2.81 -9.81 -3.40
CA GLU A 28 1.80 -10.20 -2.41
C GLU A 28 2.28 -9.93 -0.98
N ASN A 29 3.51 -10.33 -0.66
CA ASN A 29 4.09 -10.06 0.66
C ASN A 29 4.24 -8.56 0.98
N GLN A 30 4.49 -7.70 -0.02
CA GLN A 30 4.58 -6.26 0.18
C GLN A 30 3.21 -5.65 0.46
N GLN A 31 2.21 -6.04 -0.33
CA GLN A 31 0.81 -5.66 -0.13
C GLN A 31 0.30 -6.09 1.25
N ASP A 32 0.61 -7.30 1.68
CA ASP A 32 0.25 -7.77 3.04
C ASP A 32 0.90 -6.91 4.12
N ARG A 33 2.17 -6.52 3.95
CA ARG A 33 2.89 -5.68 4.92
C ARG A 33 2.36 -4.26 4.96
N ILE A 34 2.00 -3.69 3.81
CA ILE A 34 1.35 -2.38 3.70
C ILE A 34 -0.01 -2.43 4.38
N ALA A 35 -0.83 -3.43 4.06
CA ALA A 35 -2.14 -3.63 4.69
C ALA A 35 -2.04 -3.82 6.20
N GLN A 36 -1.07 -4.60 6.68
CA GLN A 36 -0.79 -4.74 8.11
C GLN A 36 -0.34 -3.42 8.74
N GLY A 37 0.51 -2.65 8.06
CA GLY A 37 0.97 -1.35 8.56
C GLY A 37 -0.15 -0.33 8.67
N VAL A 38 -1.06 -0.31 7.70
CA VAL A 38 -2.30 0.49 7.76
C VAL A 38 -3.19 0.01 8.91
N GLN A 39 -3.43 -1.30 9.01
CA GLN A 39 -4.29 -1.88 10.04
C GLN A 39 -3.77 -1.65 11.46
N SER A 40 -2.44 -1.65 11.66
CA SER A 40 -1.82 -1.43 12.96
C SER A 40 -1.55 0.05 13.27
N GLY A 41 -1.86 0.96 12.34
CA GLY A 41 -1.50 2.38 12.46
C GLY A 41 0.00 2.66 12.36
N GLN A 42 0.81 1.67 11.98
CA GLN A 42 2.26 1.80 11.79
C GLN A 42 2.62 2.52 10.50
N LEU A 43 1.73 2.56 9.51
CA LEU A 43 1.88 3.37 8.31
C LEU A 43 0.83 4.46 8.34
N THR A 44 1.28 5.70 8.17
CA THR A 44 0.37 6.78 7.82
C THR A 44 -0.18 6.57 6.42
N ALA A 45 -1.30 7.23 6.12
CA ALA A 45 -1.86 7.24 4.79
C ALA A 45 -0.91 7.81 3.72
N GLY A 46 -0.12 8.84 4.05
CA GLY A 46 0.84 9.44 3.13
C GLY A 46 1.96 8.46 2.76
N GLU A 47 2.46 7.74 3.75
CA GLU A 47 3.44 6.65 3.54
C GLU A 47 2.84 5.52 2.73
N THR A 48 1.62 5.09 3.09
CA THR A 48 0.87 4.07 2.35
C THR A 48 0.69 4.46 0.88
N ALA A 49 0.24 5.68 0.59
CA ALA A 49 0.05 6.18 -0.77
C ALA A 49 1.37 6.23 -1.56
N ASN A 50 2.47 6.65 -0.91
CA ASN A 50 3.80 6.67 -1.51
C ASN A 50 4.28 5.24 -1.85
N LEU A 51 4.10 4.29 -0.94
CA LEU A 51 4.44 2.88 -1.14
C LEU A 51 3.63 2.25 -2.29
N GLU A 52 2.31 2.47 -2.31
CA GLU A 52 1.39 2.01 -3.36
C GLU A 52 1.74 2.58 -4.75
N ASN A 53 2.12 3.86 -4.81
CA ASN A 53 2.54 4.49 -6.08
C ASN A 53 3.85 3.87 -6.59
N LYS A 54 4.80 3.59 -5.71
CA LYS A 54 6.06 2.92 -6.07
C LYS A 54 5.82 1.48 -6.55
N GLU A 55 4.94 0.74 -5.89
CA GLU A 55 4.54 -0.60 -6.36
C GLU A 55 3.86 -0.55 -7.72
N ARG A 56 2.98 0.42 -7.96
CA ARG A 56 2.32 0.58 -9.25
C ARG A 56 3.32 0.90 -10.36
N ALA A 57 4.28 1.78 -10.11
CA ALA A 57 5.32 2.12 -11.06
C ALA A 57 6.17 0.89 -11.42
N LEU A 58 6.62 0.14 -10.42
CA LEU A 58 7.39 -1.09 -10.61
C LEU A 58 6.59 -2.17 -11.36
N ASN A 59 5.29 -2.31 -11.05
CA ASN A 59 4.40 -3.21 -11.80
C ASN A 59 4.18 -2.75 -13.24
N GLY A 60 4.27 -1.44 -13.52
CA GLY A 60 4.25 -0.87 -14.87
C GLY A 60 5.51 -1.24 -15.65
N GLU A 61 6.68 -1.07 -15.04
CA GLU A 61 7.99 -1.45 -15.58
C GLU A 61 8.03 -2.94 -15.95
N ILE A 62 7.68 -3.84 -15.00
CA ILE A 62 7.63 -5.29 -15.24
C ILE A 62 6.74 -5.65 -16.44
N ARG A 63 5.62 -4.94 -16.64
CA ARG A 63 4.72 -5.17 -17.78
C ARG A 63 5.31 -4.69 -19.09
N ALA A 64 6.01 -3.55 -19.08
CA ALA A 64 6.68 -3.00 -20.25
C ALA A 64 7.83 -3.89 -20.71
N ASP A 65 8.69 -4.31 -19.77
CA ASP A 65 9.81 -5.22 -20.01
C ASP A 65 9.33 -6.54 -20.62
N ARG A 66 8.31 -7.16 -19.98
CA ARG A 66 7.68 -8.37 -20.55
C ARG A 66 7.12 -8.15 -21.93
N LYS A 67 6.54 -6.99 -22.22
CA LYS A 67 5.99 -6.70 -23.55
C LYS A 67 7.11 -6.59 -24.58
N ALA A 68 8.24 -5.99 -24.23
CA ALA A 68 9.42 -5.88 -25.09
C ALA A 68 10.05 -7.26 -25.36
N ASP A 69 10.08 -8.13 -24.35
CA ASP A 69 10.79 -9.41 -24.37
C ASP A 69 9.88 -10.62 -24.64
N GLY A 70 8.81 -10.42 -25.42
CA GLY A 70 7.95 -11.52 -25.89
C GLY A 70 7.22 -12.29 -24.77
N GLY A 71 6.85 -11.58 -23.70
CA GLY A 71 6.15 -12.10 -22.52
C GLY A 71 7.07 -12.57 -21.39
N LYS A 72 8.39 -12.46 -21.54
CA LYS A 72 9.38 -12.94 -20.56
C LYS A 72 10.20 -11.78 -20.00
N LEU A 73 10.95 -12.04 -18.94
CA LEU A 73 11.95 -11.10 -18.43
C LEU A 73 13.33 -11.68 -18.69
N THR A 74 14.26 -10.86 -19.17
CA THR A 74 15.68 -11.21 -19.23
C THR A 74 16.28 -11.38 -17.83
N GLN A 75 17.49 -11.94 -17.76
CA GLN A 75 18.20 -12.09 -16.50
C GLN A 75 18.59 -10.74 -15.89
N ALA A 76 18.94 -9.76 -16.73
CA ALA A 76 19.30 -8.41 -16.29
C ALA A 76 18.09 -7.68 -15.67
N GLU A 77 16.94 -7.73 -16.32
CA GLU A 77 15.68 -7.16 -15.79
C GLU A 77 15.28 -7.82 -14.48
N LYS A 78 15.37 -9.16 -14.38
CA LYS A 78 15.11 -9.85 -13.11
C LYS A 78 16.00 -9.35 -11.98
N GLN A 79 17.28 -9.07 -12.24
CA GLN A 79 18.19 -8.53 -11.24
C GLN A 79 17.86 -7.07 -10.88
N GLN A 80 17.45 -6.26 -11.86
CA GLN A 80 16.98 -4.88 -11.63
C GLN A 80 15.72 -4.86 -10.78
N ILE A 81 14.69 -5.61 -11.19
CA ILE A 81 13.42 -5.73 -10.47
C ILE A 81 13.65 -6.24 -9.05
N ASN A 82 14.50 -7.25 -8.85
CA ASN A 82 14.84 -7.73 -7.52
C ASN A 82 15.47 -6.63 -6.64
N ARG A 83 16.34 -5.79 -7.20
CA ARG A 83 16.94 -4.67 -6.46
C ARG A 83 15.89 -3.62 -6.07
N GLN A 84 14.99 -3.26 -6.98
CA GLN A 84 13.90 -2.32 -6.72
C GLN A 84 12.91 -2.88 -5.67
N GLN A 85 12.52 -4.14 -5.80
CA GLN A 85 11.70 -4.87 -4.83
C GLN A 85 12.35 -4.89 -3.42
N ASN A 86 13.67 -5.09 -3.34
CA ASN A 86 14.38 -5.04 -2.06
C ASN A 86 14.42 -3.62 -1.47
N GLY A 87 14.60 -2.59 -2.32
CA GLY A 87 14.54 -1.19 -1.90
C GLY A 87 13.17 -0.82 -1.33
N LEU A 88 12.10 -1.18 -2.04
CA LEU A 88 10.73 -0.98 -1.59
C LEU A 88 10.44 -1.73 -0.29
N SER A 89 10.89 -3.00 -0.18
CA SER A 89 10.73 -3.79 1.04
C SER A 89 11.38 -3.13 2.27
N LYS A 90 12.58 -2.56 2.11
CA LYS A 90 13.26 -1.77 3.15
C LYS A 90 12.47 -0.52 3.50
N GLN A 91 11.94 0.19 2.51
CA GLN A 91 11.12 1.38 2.77
C GLN A 91 9.84 1.03 3.54
N ILE A 92 9.11 -0.02 3.17
CA ILE A 92 7.95 -0.49 3.94
C ILE A 92 8.35 -0.80 5.39
N TYR A 93 9.55 -1.33 5.61
CA TYR A 93 10.04 -1.57 6.97
C TYR A 93 10.32 -0.26 7.71
N THR A 94 11.04 0.66 7.09
CA THR A 94 11.34 1.98 7.66
C THR A 94 10.07 2.74 7.98
N ASP A 95 9.15 2.87 7.02
CA ASP A 95 7.90 3.60 7.19
C ASP A 95 7.03 2.96 8.29
N LYS A 96 7.05 1.63 8.46
CA LYS A 96 6.37 0.95 9.60
C LYS A 96 7.01 1.20 10.97
N HIS A 97 8.28 1.61 11.02
CA HIS A 97 9.07 1.69 12.25
C HIS A 97 9.60 3.11 12.53
N ASN A 98 9.23 4.12 11.73
CA ASN A 98 9.72 5.50 11.84
C ASN A 98 8.93 6.35 12.85
N ALA A 99 8.18 5.72 13.76
CA ALA A 99 7.36 6.38 14.76
C ALA A 99 6.18 7.19 14.20
N ALA A 100 5.47 6.64 13.19
CA ALA A 100 4.05 6.96 12.96
C ALA A 100 3.13 6.61 14.16
N SER A 101 3.69 6.38 15.34
CA SER A 101 3.07 6.56 16.65
C SER A 101 2.86 8.05 16.96
N ASP A 102 2.25 8.81 16.05
CA ASP A 102 1.53 10.02 16.47
C ASP A 102 0.27 9.49 17.15
N HIS A 103 0.41 9.15 18.44
CA HIS A 103 -0.69 8.78 19.29
C HIS A 103 -1.73 9.90 19.21
N PHE A 104 -2.77 9.70 18.40
CA PHE A 104 -3.98 10.48 18.46
C PHE A 104 -4.53 10.28 19.87
N GLY A 105 -4.15 11.15 20.82
CA GLY A 105 -4.47 10.97 22.23
C GLY A 105 -5.98 10.75 22.44
N ASN A 106 -6.37 10.20 23.60
CA ASN A 106 -7.73 9.74 24.00
C ASN A 106 -8.91 10.76 23.85
N SER A 107 -8.68 11.89 23.20
CA SER A 107 -9.66 12.85 22.71
C SER A 107 -10.66 12.26 21.69
N GLU A 108 -11.85 12.86 21.61
CA GLU A 108 -12.87 12.52 20.60
C GLU A 108 -12.33 12.67 19.17
N VAL A 109 -11.57 13.75 18.93
CA VAL A 109 -10.96 14.05 17.62
C VAL A 109 -10.00 12.95 17.18
N GLY A 110 -9.19 12.44 18.12
CA GLY A 110 -8.25 11.36 17.85
C GLY A 110 -8.93 10.04 17.48
N ARG A 111 -9.91 9.62 18.29
CA ARG A 111 -10.73 8.42 17.98
C ARG A 111 -11.45 8.55 16.65
N ARG A 112 -11.89 9.75 16.27
CA ARG A 112 -12.54 9.98 14.98
C ARG A 112 -11.57 9.95 13.80
N GLN A 113 -10.30 10.35 13.97
CA GLN A 113 -9.25 10.19 12.95
C GLN A 113 -9.02 8.69 12.69
N GLU A 114 -8.83 7.90 13.73
CA GLU A 114 -8.67 6.45 13.64
C GLU A 114 -9.84 5.77 12.92
N ASN A 115 -11.08 6.10 13.28
CA ASN A 115 -12.27 5.58 12.59
C ASN A 115 -12.36 5.96 11.10
N GLN A 116 -11.74 7.07 10.67
CA GLN A 116 -11.72 7.48 9.27
C GLN A 116 -10.71 6.64 8.48
N GLN A 117 -9.51 6.45 9.04
CA GLN A 117 -8.48 5.56 8.50
C GLN A 117 -9.00 4.14 8.32
N ASP A 118 -9.65 3.57 9.34
CA ASP A 118 -10.25 2.24 9.27
C ASP A 118 -11.25 2.10 8.12
N ARG A 119 -12.06 3.15 7.89
CA ARG A 119 -13.08 3.12 6.84
C ARG A 119 -12.48 3.22 5.45
N ILE A 120 -11.39 3.96 5.28
CA ILE A 120 -10.63 4.04 4.02
C ILE A 120 -9.94 2.70 3.75
N ALA A 121 -9.25 2.14 4.76
CA ALA A 121 -8.63 0.82 4.70
C ALA A 121 -9.63 -0.28 4.31
N GLN A 122 -10.82 -0.29 4.92
CA GLN A 122 -11.90 -1.20 4.54
C GLN A 122 -12.41 -0.98 3.11
N GLY A 123 -12.44 0.28 2.65
CA GLY A 123 -12.83 0.62 1.28
C GLY A 123 -11.85 0.07 0.25
N ILE A 124 -10.55 0.17 0.52
CA ILE A 124 -9.49 -0.43 -0.28
C ILE A 124 -9.60 -1.96 -0.26
N LYS A 125 -9.68 -2.56 0.95
CA LYS A 125 -9.77 -4.01 1.14
C LYS A 125 -10.97 -4.63 0.42
N SER A 126 -12.10 -3.93 0.39
CA SER A 126 -13.30 -4.42 -0.29
C SER A 126 -13.39 -4.03 -1.77
N GLY A 127 -12.39 -3.35 -2.32
CA GLY A 127 -12.39 -2.87 -3.71
C GLY A 127 -13.39 -1.74 -4.00
N ARG A 128 -14.05 -1.21 -2.97
CA ARG A 128 -15.04 -0.11 -3.07
C ARG A 128 -14.38 1.24 -3.28
N LEU A 129 -13.13 1.40 -2.85
CA LEU A 129 -12.31 2.57 -3.14
C LEU A 129 -11.21 2.19 -4.11
N ASN A 130 -11.13 2.93 -5.22
CA ASN A 130 -9.98 2.86 -6.10
C ASN A 130 -8.87 3.83 -5.64
N ALA A 131 -7.66 3.65 -6.19
CA ALA A 131 -6.48 4.42 -5.80
C ALA A 131 -6.66 5.96 -5.91
N GLY A 132 -7.42 6.45 -6.89
CA GLY A 132 -7.67 7.88 -7.06
C GLY A 132 -8.68 8.44 -6.05
N GLN A 133 -9.71 7.66 -5.71
CA GLN A 133 -10.66 8.00 -4.64
C GLN A 133 -9.98 7.98 -3.28
N THR A 134 -9.16 6.95 -3.01
CA THR A 134 -8.33 6.87 -1.81
C THR A 134 -7.45 8.10 -1.69
N ALA A 135 -6.64 8.43 -2.71
CA ALA A 135 -5.76 9.59 -2.67
C ALA A 135 -6.48 10.92 -2.36
N ASN A 136 -7.68 11.12 -2.90
CA ASN A 136 -8.47 12.32 -2.61
C ASN A 136 -9.02 12.37 -1.17
N LEU A 137 -9.43 11.23 -0.61
CA LEU A 137 -9.88 11.14 0.77
C LEU A 137 -8.70 11.36 1.73
N GLU A 138 -7.54 10.79 1.41
CA GLU A 138 -6.32 10.95 2.21
C GLU A 138 -5.77 12.36 2.19
N ASN A 139 -5.79 13.05 1.04
CA ASN A 139 -5.38 14.46 0.98
C ASN A 139 -6.26 15.34 1.88
N ARG A 140 -7.56 15.04 1.97
CA ARG A 140 -8.49 15.75 2.86
C ARG A 140 -8.23 15.43 4.33
N GLU A 141 -7.88 14.19 4.64
CA GLU A 141 -7.55 13.78 5.99
C GLU A 141 -6.21 14.35 6.47
N ALA A 142 -5.19 14.31 5.63
CA ALA A 142 -3.89 14.90 5.90
C ALA A 142 -3.98 16.41 6.15
N ALA A 143 -4.78 17.14 5.34
CA ALA A 143 -5.01 18.57 5.57
C ALA A 143 -5.64 18.84 6.94
N LEU A 144 -6.62 18.02 7.33
CA LEU A 144 -7.27 18.14 8.64
C LEU A 144 -6.35 17.75 9.80
N ASN A 145 -5.50 16.75 9.61
CA ASN A 145 -4.50 16.35 10.62
C ASN A 145 -3.44 17.45 10.79
N HIS A 146 -3.01 18.08 9.71
CA HIS A 146 -2.08 19.21 9.75
C HIS A 146 -2.69 20.40 10.51
N GLU A 147 -3.96 20.73 10.25
CA GLU A 147 -4.71 21.75 11.00
C GLU A 147 -4.78 21.41 12.50
N VAL A 148 -5.22 20.19 12.84
CA VAL A 148 -5.29 19.73 14.25
C VAL A 148 -3.93 19.80 14.95
N ASN A 149 -2.85 19.43 14.27
CA ASN A 149 -1.51 19.47 14.84
C ASN A 149 -0.99 20.90 15.00
N ALA A 150 -1.30 21.80 14.04
CA ALA A 150 -0.96 23.22 14.14
C ALA A 150 -1.69 23.90 15.30
N ASP A 151 -3.00 23.67 15.42
CA ASP A 151 -3.84 24.21 16.50
C ASP A 151 -3.35 23.72 17.87
N ARG A 152 -3.13 22.41 18.02
CA ARG A 152 -2.56 21.85 19.25
C ARG A 152 -1.20 22.44 19.57
N LYS A 153 -0.33 22.66 18.59
CA LYS A 153 0.98 23.26 18.81
C LYS A 153 0.87 24.70 19.29
N TYR A 154 -0.11 25.45 18.79
CA TYR A 154 -0.40 26.81 19.22
C TYR A 154 -0.97 26.83 20.65
N ASP A 155 -1.86 25.90 20.97
CA ASP A 155 -2.57 25.80 22.25
C ASP A 155 -1.95 24.79 23.23
N ASN A 156 -0.62 24.78 23.29
CA ASN A 156 0.17 24.09 24.30
C ASN A 156 -0.14 22.58 24.44
N GLY A 157 -0.38 21.92 23.31
CA GLY A 157 -0.67 20.49 23.17
C GLY A 157 -2.16 20.13 23.16
N HIS A 158 -3.06 21.10 23.25
CA HIS A 158 -4.50 20.85 23.36
C HIS A 158 -5.30 21.61 22.31
N LEU A 159 -6.52 21.13 22.00
CA LEU A 159 -7.47 21.90 21.19
C LEU A 159 -8.43 22.64 22.12
N THR A 160 -8.67 23.91 21.84
CA THR A 160 -9.75 24.68 22.47
C THR A 160 -11.12 24.10 22.12
N ASN A 161 -12.15 24.57 22.82
CA ASN A 161 -13.53 24.17 22.51
C ASN A 161 -14.00 24.65 21.13
N ALA A 162 -13.47 25.77 20.64
CA ALA A 162 -13.82 26.32 19.33
C ALA A 162 -13.20 25.48 18.21
N GLU A 163 -11.89 25.22 18.28
CA GLU A 163 -11.17 24.39 17.30
C GLU A 163 -11.71 22.97 17.29
N ARG A 164 -11.99 22.38 18.46
CA ARG A 164 -12.61 21.05 18.53
C ARG A 164 -13.95 20.98 17.80
N LYS A 165 -14.78 22.04 17.89
CA LYS A 165 -16.04 22.13 17.15
C LYS A 165 -15.81 22.27 15.64
N GLN A 166 -14.82 23.07 15.23
CA GLN A 166 -14.43 23.23 13.83
C GLN A 166 -13.95 21.91 13.22
N VAL A 167 -12.98 21.28 13.88
CA VAL A 167 -12.42 19.98 13.51
C VAL A 167 -13.52 18.91 13.45
N ASN A 168 -14.41 18.85 14.44
CA ASN A 168 -15.53 17.91 14.40
C ASN A 168 -16.46 18.13 13.18
N ARG A 169 -16.69 19.37 12.75
CA ARG A 169 -17.45 19.63 11.51
C ARG A 169 -16.69 19.13 10.28
N GLN A 170 -15.40 19.43 10.17
CA GLN A 170 -14.56 18.98 9.06
C GLN A 170 -14.49 17.45 8.98
N GLN A 171 -14.33 16.77 10.13
CA GLN A 171 -14.38 15.31 10.22
C GLN A 171 -15.74 14.75 9.79
N ASN A 172 -16.86 15.43 10.09
CA ASN A 172 -18.17 15.01 9.59
C ASN A 172 -18.29 15.15 8.06
N HIS A 173 -17.69 16.18 7.47
CA HIS A 173 -17.63 16.32 6.00
C HIS A 173 -16.78 15.23 5.36
N LEU A 174 -15.60 14.95 5.91
CA LEU A 174 -14.72 13.89 5.44
C LEU A 174 -15.39 12.52 5.61
N SER A 175 -16.04 12.27 6.74
CA SER A 175 -16.80 11.04 6.97
C SER A 175 -17.88 10.80 5.91
N ARG A 176 -18.63 11.85 5.52
CA ARG A 176 -19.60 11.77 4.43
C ARG A 176 -18.94 11.52 3.08
N ALA A 177 -17.78 12.14 2.82
CA ALA A 177 -17.02 11.90 1.59
C ALA A 177 -16.54 10.44 1.50
N ILE A 178 -16.01 9.88 2.58
CA ILE A 178 -15.61 8.46 2.66
C ILE A 178 -16.83 7.56 2.42
N TYR A 179 -17.99 7.90 3.01
CA TYR A 179 -19.20 7.11 2.82
C TYR A 179 -19.64 7.09 1.35
N LYS A 180 -19.74 8.27 0.72
CA LYS A 180 -20.10 8.44 -0.70
C LYS A 180 -19.09 7.84 -1.68
N ALA A 181 -17.82 7.73 -1.28
CA ALA A 181 -16.82 7.11 -2.12
C ALA A 181 -16.91 5.57 -2.05
N LYS A 182 -17.41 5.01 -0.93
CA LYS A 182 -17.57 3.56 -0.72
C LYS A 182 -18.87 2.98 -1.31
N HIS A 183 -19.87 3.81 -1.61
CA HIS A 183 -21.22 3.39 -2.03
C HIS A 183 -21.62 4.17 -3.28
#